data_AF-A0A931YVC7-F1
#
_entry.id   AF-A0A931YVC7-F1
#
_cell.length_a   1.000
_cell.length_b   1.000
_cell.length_c   1.000
_cell.angle_alpha   90.00
_cell.angle_beta   90.00
_cell.angle_gamma   90.00
#
_symmetry.space_group_name_H-M   'P 1'
#
loop_
_entity.id
_entity.type
_entity.pdbx_description
1 polymer ?
#
loop_
_entity_poly.entity_id
_entity_poly.type
_entity_poly.pdbx_seq_one_letter_code
_entity_poly.pdbx_strand_id
1 'polypeptide(L)'
;MFRSLARHPGWLFPAWRALGPDLATAAAEKGAAALRRACVDRLAACVPAAPSPPLDRGSREDIRAVLETFAYVIPKAWLAVTALREAVEGRPLAGMAAADRTALPRGVPPRMPPIPLLPEAPDEPRVREIFEAARERLGRPAVPSLYRTLGRWPAYLAAVWQQVIEPGPLARYRAEIPELIGEAVRAARALPYPVALAKPAPDEVAAVLAVYQRNMPETLLQILRLLGDLCGREVARGPLGVATG
;
A
#
# COMPACT_ATOMS: atom_id res chain seq x y z
N MET A 1 3.93 4.03 -8.01
CA MET A 1 3.41 5.40 -8.12
C MET A 1 4.54 6.40 -8.34
N PHE A 2 5.42 6.65 -7.35
CA PHE A 2 6.42 7.72 -7.44
C PHE A 2 7.32 7.64 -8.68
N ARG A 3 7.71 6.43 -9.13
CA ARG A 3 8.43 6.25 -10.41
C ARG A 3 7.67 6.77 -11.63
N SER A 4 6.35 6.57 -11.67
CA SER A 4 5.48 7.08 -12.74
C SER A 4 5.36 8.60 -12.65
N LEU A 5 5.15 9.15 -11.45
CA LEU A 5 5.08 10.60 -11.22
C LEU A 5 6.41 11.30 -11.49
N ALA A 6 7.55 10.62 -11.30
CA ALA A 6 8.89 11.17 -11.52
C ALA A 6 9.20 11.48 -12.99
N ARG A 7 8.38 10.98 -13.93
CA ARG A 7 8.39 11.40 -15.34
C ARG A 7 7.91 12.85 -15.53
N HIS A 8 7.26 13.42 -14.52
CA HIS A 8 6.75 14.78 -14.47
C HIS A 8 7.40 15.58 -13.34
N PRO A 9 8.74 15.77 -13.35
CA PRO A 9 9.47 16.37 -12.22
C PRO A 9 9.01 17.80 -11.91
N GLY A 10 8.65 18.58 -12.95
CA GLY A 10 8.12 19.93 -12.81
C GLY A 10 6.77 20.02 -12.08
N TRP A 11 6.06 18.89 -11.96
CA TRP A 11 4.84 18.77 -11.17
C TRP A 11 5.09 18.05 -9.83
N LEU A 12 5.84 16.94 -9.85
CA LEU A 12 6.08 16.12 -8.68
C LEU A 12 6.78 16.88 -7.55
N PHE A 13 7.82 17.67 -7.83
CA PHE A 13 8.54 18.37 -6.78
C PHE A 13 7.71 19.46 -6.09
N PRO A 14 6.98 20.35 -6.80
CA PRO A 14 6.02 21.24 -6.16
C PRO A 14 4.93 20.51 -5.36
N ALA A 15 4.34 19.45 -5.92
CA ALA A 15 3.32 18.66 -5.23
C ALA A 15 3.87 18.02 -3.95
N TRP A 16 5.10 17.49 -3.99
CA TRP A 16 5.78 16.94 -2.82
C TRP A 16 6.14 18.00 -1.78
N ARG A 17 6.50 19.22 -2.20
CA ARG A 17 6.71 20.33 -1.25
C ARG A 17 5.43 20.72 -0.51
N ALA A 18 4.28 20.65 -1.18
CA ALA A 18 2.98 20.91 -0.56
C ALA A 18 2.59 19.81 0.43
N LEU A 19 2.76 18.54 0.05
CA LEU A 19 2.30 17.39 0.85
C LEU A 19 3.32 16.86 1.88
N GLY A 20 4.61 16.98 1.59
CA GLY A 20 5.70 16.41 2.38
C GLY A 20 5.66 16.76 3.88
N PRO A 21 5.35 18.02 4.27
CA PRO A 21 5.19 18.38 5.68
C PRO A 21 4.13 17.56 6.40
N ASP A 22 2.98 17.28 5.77
CA ASP A 22 1.92 16.46 6.36
C ASP A 22 2.37 15.02 6.61
N LEU A 23 3.04 14.41 5.63
CA LEU A 23 3.47 13.01 5.71
C LEU A 23 4.53 12.75 6.81
N ALA A 24 5.13 13.81 7.34
CA ALA A 24 6.10 13.75 8.44
C ALA A 24 5.46 13.96 9.81
N THR A 25 4.12 13.94 9.93
CA THR A 25 3.41 14.19 11.20
C THR A 25 2.83 12.94 11.83
N ALA A 26 2.65 12.99 13.16
CA ALA A 26 1.90 11.98 13.90
C ALA A 26 0.44 11.84 13.42
N ALA A 27 -0.19 12.91 12.92
CA ALA A 27 -1.51 12.84 12.29
C ALA A 27 -1.51 11.92 11.05
N ALA A 28 -0.53 12.06 10.16
CA ALA A 28 -0.41 11.18 8.99
C ALA A 28 -0.14 9.72 9.41
N GLU A 29 0.68 9.50 10.43
CA GLU A 29 0.94 8.15 10.97
C GLU A 29 -0.34 7.50 11.52
N LYS A 30 -1.10 8.24 12.33
CA LYS A 30 -2.39 7.79 12.88
C LYS A 30 -3.39 7.50 11.78
N GLY A 31 -3.45 8.35 10.74
CA GLY A 31 -4.30 8.16 9.56
C GLY A 31 -3.93 6.90 8.78
N ALA A 32 -2.65 6.71 8.46
CA ALA A 32 -2.17 5.49 7.79
C ALA A 32 -2.45 4.22 8.61
N ALA A 33 -2.23 4.26 9.92
CA ALA A 33 -2.55 3.15 10.81
C ALA A 33 -4.07 2.87 10.89
N ALA A 34 -4.91 3.90 10.84
CA ALA A 34 -6.37 3.75 10.79
C ALA A 34 -6.83 3.07 9.50
N LEU A 35 -6.29 3.48 8.34
CA LEU A 35 -6.58 2.84 7.06
C LEU A 35 -6.20 1.36 7.05
N ARG A 36 -5.03 1.01 7.62
CA ARG A 36 -4.64 -0.38 7.78
C ARG A 36 -5.62 -1.17 8.65
N ARG A 37 -6.00 -0.64 9.82
CA ARG A 37 -6.96 -1.31 10.71
C ARG A 37 -8.30 -1.52 10.02
N ALA A 38 -8.78 -0.52 9.28
CA ALA A 38 -10.05 -0.63 8.57
C ALA A 38 -10.02 -1.67 7.43
N CYS A 39 -8.87 -1.88 6.78
CA CYS A 39 -8.68 -3.01 5.87
C CYS A 39 -8.70 -4.36 6.60
N VAL A 40 -8.07 -4.48 7.77
CA VAL A 40 -8.12 -5.72 8.58
C VAL A 40 -9.55 -6.06 9.01
N ASP A 41 -10.30 -5.05 9.44
CA ASP A 41 -11.69 -5.20 9.89
C ASP A 41 -12.59 -5.75 8.77
N ARG A 42 -12.46 -5.18 7.57
CA ARG A 42 -13.19 -5.65 6.37
C ARG A 42 -12.74 -7.01 5.90
N LEU A 43 -11.44 -7.29 5.95
CA LEU A 43 -10.88 -8.56 5.50
C LEU A 43 -11.52 -9.76 6.21
N ALA A 44 -11.91 -9.58 7.48
CA ALA A 44 -12.57 -10.63 8.24
C ALA A 44 -13.93 -11.03 7.64
N ALA A 45 -14.66 -10.07 7.07
CA ALA A 45 -15.91 -10.30 6.36
C ALA A 45 -15.70 -10.77 4.92
N CYS A 46 -14.62 -10.34 4.25
CA CYS A 46 -14.37 -10.72 2.86
C CYS A 46 -13.99 -12.20 2.70
N VAL A 47 -13.04 -12.71 3.49
CA VAL A 47 -12.47 -14.05 3.28
C VAL A 47 -12.23 -14.77 4.60
N PRO A 48 -12.48 -16.08 4.72
CA PRO A 48 -12.16 -16.85 5.92
C PRO A 48 -10.64 -17.02 6.05
N ALA A 49 -10.06 -16.99 7.26
CA ALA A 49 -8.62 -17.22 7.46
C ALA A 49 -8.16 -18.54 6.79
N ALA A 50 -6.95 -18.56 6.23
CA ALA A 50 -6.35 -19.77 5.67
C ALA A 50 -4.99 -20.04 6.32
N PRO A 51 -4.57 -21.30 6.43
CA PRO A 51 -3.21 -21.59 6.86
C PRO A 51 -2.20 -21.13 5.79
N SER A 52 -1.14 -20.47 6.22
CA SER A 52 0.03 -20.24 5.38
C SER A 52 0.66 -21.58 4.96
N PRO A 53 1.17 -21.72 3.72
CA PRO A 53 1.89 -22.91 3.30
C PRO A 53 3.14 -23.16 4.19
N PRO A 54 3.63 -24.41 4.26
CA PRO A 54 4.83 -24.75 5.01
C PRO A 54 6.04 -23.91 4.57
N LEU A 55 6.78 -23.41 5.55
CA LEU A 55 7.99 -22.60 5.39
C LEU A 55 8.98 -23.01 6.48
N ASP A 56 10.26 -23.00 6.15
CA ASP A 56 11.29 -23.04 7.19
C ASP A 56 11.23 -21.75 8.03
N ARG A 57 11.87 -21.80 9.20
CA ARG A 57 11.83 -20.70 10.16
C ARG A 57 12.39 -19.39 9.58
N GLY A 58 13.51 -19.46 8.85
CA GLY A 58 14.16 -18.29 8.28
C GLY A 58 13.29 -17.62 7.22
N SER A 59 12.80 -18.41 6.25
CA SER A 59 11.90 -17.89 5.21
C SER A 59 10.62 -17.30 5.81
N ARG A 60 10.07 -17.92 6.86
CA ARG A 60 8.89 -17.40 7.56
C ARG A 60 9.16 -16.03 8.20
N GLU A 61 10.29 -15.86 8.88
CA GLU A 61 10.68 -14.59 9.51
C GLU A 61 10.94 -13.50 8.45
N ASP A 62 11.63 -13.82 7.36
CA ASP A 62 11.90 -12.89 6.26
C ASP A 62 10.62 -12.43 5.54
N ILE A 63 9.76 -13.39 5.16
CA ILE A 63 8.48 -13.09 4.51
C ILE A 63 7.61 -12.24 5.43
N ARG A 64 7.58 -12.54 6.73
CA ARG A 64 6.86 -11.73 7.72
C ARG A 64 7.38 -10.29 7.71
N ALA A 65 8.69 -10.08 7.80
CA ALA A 65 9.29 -8.74 7.81
C ALA A 65 8.98 -7.96 6.52
N VAL A 66 8.98 -8.63 5.36
CA VAL A 66 8.57 -8.06 4.08
C VAL A 66 7.09 -7.64 4.09
N LEU A 67 6.20 -8.53 4.55
CA LEU A 67 4.76 -8.25 4.61
C LEU A 67 4.43 -7.12 5.59
N GLU A 68 5.07 -7.10 6.77
CA GLU A 68 4.95 -6.01 7.74
C GLU A 68 5.45 -4.68 7.14
N THR A 69 6.56 -4.71 6.38
CA THR A 69 7.06 -3.52 5.68
C THR A 69 6.04 -2.98 4.70
N PHE A 70 5.47 -3.83 3.84
CA PHE A 70 4.43 -3.41 2.91
C PHE A 70 3.16 -2.93 3.63
N ALA A 71 2.72 -3.62 4.68
CA ALA A 71 1.58 -3.21 5.50
C ALA A 71 1.81 -1.85 6.18
N TYR A 72 3.06 -1.50 6.46
CA TYR A 72 3.45 -0.21 7.01
C TYR A 72 3.47 0.92 5.96
N VAL A 73 4.09 0.67 4.80
CA VAL A 73 4.32 1.75 3.80
C VAL A 73 3.15 1.98 2.86
N ILE A 74 2.36 0.96 2.52
CA ILE A 74 1.25 1.09 1.57
C ILE A 74 0.17 2.07 2.04
N PRO A 75 -0.34 2.02 3.29
CA PRO A 75 -1.33 2.98 3.77
C PRO A 75 -0.83 4.43 3.74
N LYS A 76 0.48 4.66 3.99
CA LYS A 76 1.09 6.00 3.90
C LYS A 76 1.13 6.50 2.46
N ALA A 77 1.54 5.63 1.53
CA ALA A 77 1.51 5.96 0.11
C ALA A 77 0.08 6.20 -0.38
N TRP A 78 -0.90 5.46 0.15
CA TRP A 78 -2.31 5.61 -0.20
C TRP A 78 -2.90 6.92 0.31
N LEU A 79 -2.57 7.31 1.54
CA LEU A 79 -2.90 8.62 2.09
C LEU A 79 -2.31 9.74 1.22
N ALA A 80 -1.05 9.61 0.81
CA ALA A 80 -0.37 10.58 -0.06
C ALA A 80 -1.05 10.70 -1.44
N VAL A 81 -1.34 9.57 -2.10
CA VAL A 81 -2.09 9.55 -3.37
C VAL A 81 -3.43 10.27 -3.22
N THR A 82 -4.16 9.95 -2.14
CA THR A 82 -5.50 10.47 -1.91
C THR A 82 -5.48 11.98 -1.71
N ALA A 83 -4.54 12.49 -0.90
CA ALA A 83 -4.36 13.92 -0.71
C ALA A 83 -4.03 14.65 -2.03
N LEU A 84 -3.10 14.11 -2.83
CA LEU A 84 -2.77 14.71 -4.13
C LEU A 84 -3.95 14.66 -5.09
N ARG A 85 -4.71 13.57 -5.12
CA ARG A 85 -5.86 13.42 -6.01
C ARG A 85 -6.98 14.40 -5.66
N GLU A 86 -7.31 14.56 -4.37
CA GLU A 86 -8.28 15.56 -3.93
C GLU A 86 -7.86 16.95 -4.43
N ALA A 87 -6.59 17.32 -4.28
CA ALA A 87 -6.09 18.61 -4.76
C ALA A 87 -6.10 18.75 -6.30
N VAL A 88 -5.80 17.68 -7.05
CA VAL A 88 -5.90 17.67 -8.52
C VAL A 88 -7.34 17.83 -9.01
N GLU A 89 -8.31 17.24 -8.32
CA GLU A 89 -9.72 17.29 -8.69
C GLU A 89 -10.42 18.57 -8.16
N GLY A 90 -9.66 19.61 -7.83
CA GLY A 90 -10.19 20.91 -7.39
C GLY A 90 -10.76 20.90 -5.98
N ARG A 91 -10.42 19.89 -5.16
CA ARG A 91 -10.81 19.77 -3.75
C ARG A 91 -9.57 19.87 -2.84
N PRO A 92 -8.83 21.00 -2.85
CA PRO A 92 -7.62 21.13 -2.06
C PRO A 92 -7.91 20.93 -0.57
N LEU A 93 -6.92 20.40 0.15
CA LEU A 93 -7.03 20.22 1.59
C LEU A 93 -6.75 21.56 2.28
N ALA A 94 -7.62 21.99 3.18
CA ALA A 94 -7.44 23.24 3.94
C ALA A 94 -6.44 23.11 5.10
N GLY A 95 -6.14 21.88 5.51
CA GLY A 95 -5.42 21.59 6.75
C GLY A 95 -6.35 21.64 7.96
N MET A 96 -6.14 20.74 8.92
CA MET A 96 -6.93 20.66 10.15
C MET A 96 -6.11 21.23 11.32
N ALA A 97 -6.51 22.40 11.82
CA ALA A 97 -5.78 23.11 12.87
C ALA A 97 -5.60 22.30 14.16
N ALA A 98 -6.60 21.48 14.51
CA ALA A 98 -6.57 20.60 15.69
C ALA A 98 -5.79 19.29 15.49
N ALA A 99 -5.24 19.03 14.29
CA ALA A 99 -4.48 17.82 14.03
C ALA A 99 -3.12 17.83 14.72
N ASP A 100 -2.64 16.64 15.09
CA ASP A 100 -1.36 16.43 15.74
C ASP A 100 -0.18 16.67 14.78
N ARG A 101 0.49 17.81 14.96
CA ARG A 101 1.62 18.28 14.15
C ARG A 101 2.98 17.75 14.62
N THR A 102 3.00 16.86 15.61
CA THR A 102 4.26 16.30 16.12
C THR A 102 5.06 15.70 14.97
N ALA A 103 6.28 16.20 14.76
CA ALA A 103 7.16 15.71 13.71
C ALA A 103 7.69 14.32 14.07
N LEU A 104 7.64 13.40 13.12
CA LEU A 104 8.21 12.07 13.25
C LEU A 104 9.71 12.06 12.90
N PRO A 105 10.51 11.18 13.51
CA PRO A 105 11.89 10.94 13.10
C PRO A 105 11.96 10.60 11.61
N ARG A 106 12.93 11.21 10.91
CA ARG A 106 13.22 10.88 9.51
C ARG A 106 14.14 9.67 9.45
N GLY A 107 13.96 8.86 8.41
CA GLY A 107 14.81 7.70 8.14
C GLY A 107 13.98 6.44 7.95
N VAL A 108 14.68 5.36 7.60
CA VAL A 108 14.10 4.02 7.53
C VAL A 108 14.12 3.44 8.95
N PRO A 109 12.99 2.89 9.47
CA PRO A 109 13.00 2.22 10.76
C PRO A 109 14.07 1.12 10.82
N PRO A 110 14.81 0.96 11.94
CA PRO A 110 15.95 0.04 12.01
C PRO A 110 15.63 -1.43 11.69
N ARG A 111 14.39 -1.84 11.94
CA ARG A 111 13.89 -3.21 11.72
C ARG A 111 13.25 -3.43 10.35
N MET A 112 13.17 -2.38 9.51
CA MET A 112 12.63 -2.51 8.16
C MET A 112 13.70 -3.09 7.24
N PRO A 113 13.53 -4.32 6.71
CA PRO A 113 14.49 -4.91 5.80
C PRO A 113 14.56 -4.14 4.48
N PRO A 114 15.69 -4.23 3.74
CA PRO A 114 15.70 -3.84 2.34
C PRO A 114 14.67 -4.69 1.58
N ILE A 115 13.99 -4.07 0.59
CA ILE A 115 13.00 -4.74 -0.25
C ILE A 115 13.55 -4.89 -1.68
N PRO A 116 14.37 -5.93 -1.93
CA PRO A 116 14.87 -6.23 -3.27
C PRO A 116 13.72 -6.72 -4.15
N LEU A 117 13.57 -6.08 -5.32
CA LEU A 117 12.56 -6.45 -6.31
C LEU A 117 13.20 -7.30 -7.39
N LEU A 118 12.67 -8.49 -7.65
CA LEU A 118 13.03 -9.24 -8.86
C LEU A 118 12.71 -8.41 -10.12
N PRO A 119 13.45 -8.60 -11.24
CA PRO A 119 13.09 -7.99 -12.52
C PRO A 119 11.68 -8.42 -12.94
N GLU A 120 11.03 -7.66 -13.83
CA GLU A 120 9.65 -7.99 -14.27
C GLU A 120 9.58 -9.22 -15.18
N ALA A 121 10.71 -9.64 -15.74
CA ALA A 121 10.89 -10.89 -16.46
C ALA A 121 12.02 -11.69 -15.77
N PRO A 122 11.72 -12.41 -14.67
CA PRO A 122 12.72 -13.24 -14.00
C PRO A 122 13.03 -14.51 -14.80
N ASP A 123 14.21 -15.07 -14.60
CA ASP A 123 14.65 -16.29 -15.28
C ASP A 123 13.83 -17.53 -14.85
N GLU A 124 13.39 -17.57 -13.59
CA GLU A 124 12.54 -18.62 -13.03
C GLU A 124 11.16 -18.65 -13.73
N PRO A 125 10.86 -19.69 -14.55
CA PRO A 125 9.66 -19.73 -15.39
C PRO A 125 8.35 -19.62 -14.58
N ARG A 126 8.27 -20.32 -13.44
CA ARG A 126 7.09 -20.31 -12.59
C ARG A 126 6.76 -18.92 -12.03
N VAL A 127 7.79 -18.14 -11.70
CA VAL A 127 7.59 -16.76 -11.20
C VAL A 127 7.18 -15.84 -12.34
N ARG A 128 7.75 -16.03 -13.54
CA ARG A 128 7.40 -15.26 -14.74
C ARG A 128 5.93 -15.43 -15.13
N GLU A 129 5.42 -16.67 -15.13
CA GLU A 129 4.00 -16.98 -15.38
C GLU A 129 3.08 -16.27 -14.37
N ILE A 130 3.44 -16.30 -13.08
CA ILE A 130 2.68 -15.59 -12.04
C ILE A 130 2.71 -14.08 -12.27
N PHE A 131 3.84 -13.52 -12.72
CA PHE A 131 3.97 -12.09 -12.99
C PHE A 131 3.12 -11.65 -14.19
N GLU A 132 3.06 -12.46 -15.24
CA GLU A 132 2.17 -12.27 -16.37
C GLU A 132 0.70 -12.31 -15.93
N ALA A 133 0.29 -13.37 -15.21
CA ALA A 133 -1.06 -13.49 -14.67
C ALA A 133 -1.41 -12.34 -13.71
N ALA A 134 -0.46 -11.84 -12.93
CA ALA A 134 -0.67 -10.72 -12.02
C ALA A 134 -0.92 -9.40 -12.74
N ARG A 135 -0.26 -9.14 -13.88
CA ARG A 135 -0.54 -7.96 -14.70
C ARG A 135 -1.96 -8.00 -15.25
N GLU A 136 -2.35 -9.14 -15.80
CA GLU A 136 -3.65 -9.35 -16.41
C GLU A 136 -4.79 -9.31 -15.38
N ARG A 137 -4.78 -10.19 -14.37
CA ARG A 137 -5.90 -10.33 -13.41
C ARG A 137 -6.11 -9.10 -12.54
N LEU A 138 -5.05 -8.37 -12.23
CA LEU A 138 -5.14 -7.14 -11.45
C LEU A 138 -5.38 -5.90 -12.32
N GLY A 139 -5.32 -6.03 -13.65
CA GLY A 139 -5.45 -4.90 -14.58
C GLY A 139 -4.39 -3.82 -14.33
N ARG A 140 -3.14 -4.22 -14.11
CA ARG A 140 -2.03 -3.32 -13.75
C ARG A 140 -0.98 -3.29 -14.85
N PRO A 141 -0.43 -2.11 -15.19
CA PRO A 141 0.57 -1.98 -16.26
C PRO A 141 1.93 -2.59 -15.91
N ALA A 142 2.19 -2.84 -14.62
CA ALA A 142 3.41 -3.44 -14.11
C ALA A 142 3.10 -4.40 -12.96
N VAL A 143 3.98 -5.38 -12.75
CA VAL A 143 3.86 -6.34 -11.64
C VAL A 143 3.99 -5.59 -10.31
N PRO A 144 3.03 -5.73 -9.38
CA PRO A 144 3.12 -5.12 -8.06
C PRO A 144 4.39 -5.51 -7.31
N SER A 145 4.99 -4.55 -6.58
CA SER A 145 6.23 -4.75 -5.84
C SER A 145 6.15 -5.91 -4.84
N LEU A 146 4.97 -6.17 -4.27
CA LEU A 146 4.72 -7.32 -3.40
C LEU A 146 5.12 -8.63 -4.09
N TYR A 147 4.55 -8.93 -5.26
CA TYR A 147 4.84 -10.17 -5.98
C TYR A 147 6.27 -10.22 -6.48
N ARG A 148 6.83 -9.08 -6.90
CA ARG A 148 8.26 -8.97 -7.26
C ARG A 148 9.19 -9.30 -6.10
N THR A 149 8.78 -9.02 -4.87
CA THR A 149 9.54 -9.37 -3.66
C THR A 149 9.31 -10.82 -3.27
N LEU A 150 8.05 -11.27 -3.25
CA LEU A 150 7.69 -12.65 -2.90
C LEU A 150 8.20 -13.69 -3.90
N GLY A 151 8.50 -13.30 -5.14
CA GLY A 151 9.10 -14.19 -6.13
C GLY A 151 10.48 -14.73 -5.73
N ARG A 152 11.12 -14.17 -4.70
CA ARG A 152 12.31 -14.75 -4.05
C ARG A 152 12.03 -16.07 -3.33
N TRP A 153 10.75 -16.36 -3.04
CA TRP A 153 10.29 -17.63 -2.52
C TRP A 153 9.28 -18.24 -3.50
N PRO A 154 9.70 -18.80 -4.65
CA PRO A 154 8.81 -19.24 -5.72
C PRO A 154 7.71 -20.21 -5.27
N ALA A 155 8.06 -21.17 -4.40
CA ALA A 155 7.10 -22.15 -3.86
C ALA A 155 6.02 -21.47 -3.00
N TYR A 156 6.43 -20.53 -2.15
CA TYR A 156 5.50 -19.73 -1.33
C TYR A 156 4.60 -18.87 -2.21
N LEU A 157 5.19 -18.07 -3.11
CA LEU A 157 4.46 -17.21 -4.02
C LEU A 157 3.41 -17.99 -4.80
N ALA A 158 3.78 -19.14 -5.37
CA ALA A 158 2.84 -19.94 -6.13
C ALA A 158 1.71 -20.55 -5.29
N ALA A 159 1.98 -20.94 -4.06
CA ALA A 159 0.96 -21.46 -3.14
C ALA A 159 -0.03 -20.38 -2.72
N VAL A 160 0.45 -19.18 -2.38
CA VAL A 160 -0.42 -18.10 -1.93
C VAL A 160 -1.06 -17.31 -3.07
N TRP A 161 -0.46 -17.33 -4.26
CA TRP A 161 -0.97 -16.64 -5.46
C TRP A 161 -2.41 -17.04 -5.74
N GLN A 162 -2.69 -18.35 -5.79
CA GLN A 162 -4.04 -18.85 -6.03
C GLN A 162 -5.01 -18.31 -4.97
N GLN A 163 -4.64 -18.37 -3.69
CA GLN A 163 -5.49 -17.93 -2.58
C GLN A 163 -5.92 -16.45 -2.68
N VAL A 164 -5.04 -15.56 -3.15
CA VAL A 164 -5.31 -14.12 -3.20
C VAL A 164 -5.93 -13.65 -4.51
N ILE A 165 -5.75 -14.40 -5.60
CA ILE A 165 -6.21 -14.00 -6.94
C ILE A 165 -7.43 -14.77 -7.43
N GLU A 166 -7.89 -15.79 -6.69
CA GLU A 166 -9.14 -16.48 -7.03
C GLU A 166 -10.27 -15.45 -7.25
N PRO A 167 -11.14 -15.62 -8.27
CA PRO A 167 -12.16 -14.64 -8.61
C PRO A 167 -13.07 -14.25 -7.44
N GLY A 168 -13.41 -15.21 -6.57
CA GLY A 168 -14.23 -14.99 -5.38
C GLY A 168 -13.60 -13.99 -4.39
N PRO A 169 -12.45 -14.31 -3.77
CA PRO A 169 -11.69 -13.38 -2.94
C PRO A 169 -11.47 -12.01 -3.58
N LEU A 170 -11.04 -11.98 -4.83
CA LEU A 170 -10.73 -10.73 -5.53
C LEU A 170 -11.97 -9.85 -5.73
N ALA A 171 -13.11 -10.43 -6.09
CA ALA A 171 -14.38 -9.71 -6.19
C ALA A 171 -14.82 -9.13 -4.84
N ARG A 172 -14.64 -9.87 -3.75
CA ARG A 172 -14.97 -9.39 -2.39
C ARG A 172 -14.06 -8.25 -1.95
N TYR A 173 -12.76 -8.29 -2.26
CA TYR A 173 -11.88 -7.15 -2.01
C TYR A 173 -12.32 -5.91 -2.79
N ARG A 174 -12.69 -6.09 -4.06
CA ARG A 174 -13.12 -4.99 -4.93
C ARG A 174 -14.43 -4.35 -4.48
N ALA A 175 -15.34 -5.12 -3.90
CA ALA A 175 -16.58 -4.61 -3.32
C ALA A 175 -16.35 -3.62 -2.17
N GLU A 176 -15.25 -3.77 -1.42
CA GLU A 176 -14.90 -2.90 -0.29
C GLU A 176 -14.19 -1.60 -0.71
N ILE A 177 -13.67 -1.51 -1.94
CA ILE A 177 -12.82 -0.40 -2.38
C ILE A 177 -13.53 0.96 -2.26
N PRO A 178 -14.80 1.16 -2.66
CA PRO A 178 -15.46 2.46 -2.57
C PRO A 178 -15.49 3.03 -1.13
N GLU A 179 -15.86 2.19 -0.16
CA GLU A 179 -15.90 2.59 1.26
C GLU A 179 -14.50 2.90 1.81
N LEU A 180 -13.52 2.07 1.45
CA LEU A 180 -12.12 2.26 1.80
C LEU A 180 -11.56 3.57 1.21
N ILE A 181 -11.92 3.94 -0.04
CA ILE A 181 -11.57 5.24 -0.61
C ILE A 181 -12.20 6.37 0.19
N GLY A 182 -13.46 6.23 0.62
CA GLY A 182 -14.12 7.20 1.50
C GLY A 182 -13.35 7.43 2.81
N GLU A 183 -12.82 6.36 3.40
CA GLU A 183 -11.95 6.46 4.59
C GLU A 183 -10.63 7.14 4.31
N ALA A 184 -9.98 6.85 3.18
CA ALA A 184 -8.75 7.52 2.78
C ALA A 184 -8.96 9.02 2.55
N VAL A 185 -10.10 9.42 1.97
CA VAL A 185 -10.46 10.83 1.79
C VAL A 185 -10.67 11.50 3.15
N ARG A 186 -11.37 10.86 4.09
CA ARG A 186 -11.53 11.36 5.47
C ARG A 186 -10.17 11.51 6.16
N ALA A 187 -9.29 10.53 6.04
CA ALA A 187 -7.95 10.57 6.61
C ALA A 187 -7.09 11.69 5.98
N ALA A 188 -7.18 11.90 4.67
CA ALA A 188 -6.47 12.98 3.98
C ALA A 188 -6.97 14.35 4.44
N ARG A 189 -8.28 14.55 4.58
CA ARG A 189 -8.85 15.81 5.07
C ARG A 189 -8.51 16.13 6.53
N ALA A 190 -8.10 15.12 7.30
CA ALA A 190 -7.60 15.28 8.67
C ALA A 190 -6.11 15.63 8.75
N LEU A 191 -5.42 15.83 7.62
CA LEU A 191 -4.03 16.26 7.61
C LEU A 191 -3.86 17.70 8.14
N PRO A 192 -2.78 18.00 8.87
CA PRO A 192 -2.60 19.27 9.58
C PRO A 192 -2.34 20.52 8.72
N TYR A 193 -1.76 20.35 7.54
CA TYR A 193 -1.36 21.43 6.65
C TYR A 193 -2.21 21.46 5.38
N PRO A 194 -2.34 22.63 4.74
CA PRO A 194 -3.04 22.73 3.48
C PRO A 194 -2.24 22.05 2.36
N VAL A 195 -2.95 21.30 1.51
CA VAL A 195 -2.39 20.70 0.30
C VAL A 195 -3.04 21.38 -0.90
N ALA A 196 -2.35 22.41 -1.40
CA ALA A 196 -2.73 23.15 -2.61
C ALA A 196 -1.62 23.00 -3.67
N LEU A 197 -2.02 22.73 -4.91
CA LEU A 197 -1.07 22.54 -6.01
C LEU A 197 -0.79 23.87 -6.70
N ALA A 198 0.49 24.16 -6.93
CA ALA A 198 0.92 25.39 -7.61
C ALA A 198 0.56 25.40 -9.10
N LYS A 199 0.33 24.23 -9.71
CA LYS A 199 0.01 24.05 -11.13
C LYS A 199 -1.00 22.92 -11.28
N PRO A 200 -1.88 22.97 -12.28
CA PRO A 200 -2.72 21.83 -12.63
C PRO A 200 -1.86 20.60 -12.95
N ALA A 201 -2.37 19.42 -12.62
CA ALA A 201 -1.71 18.18 -12.99
C ALA A 201 -1.88 17.91 -14.49
N PRO A 202 -0.83 17.43 -15.19
CA PRO A 202 -0.99 16.80 -16.49
C PRO A 202 -2.00 15.64 -16.42
N ASP A 203 -2.71 15.37 -17.52
CA ASP A 203 -3.72 14.30 -17.58
C ASP A 203 -3.14 12.93 -17.20
N GLU A 204 -1.89 12.64 -17.63
CA GLU A 204 -1.21 11.40 -17.26
C GLU A 204 -1.00 11.30 -15.74
N VAL A 205 -0.68 12.40 -15.06
CA VAL A 205 -0.52 12.44 -13.61
C VAL A 205 -1.86 12.18 -12.93
N ALA A 206 -2.94 12.84 -13.37
CA ALA A 206 -4.28 12.64 -12.84
C ALA A 206 -4.72 11.17 -13.00
N ALA A 207 -4.50 10.58 -14.17
CA ALA A 207 -4.79 9.18 -14.46
C ALA A 207 -3.98 8.23 -13.56
N VAL A 208 -2.69 8.50 -13.36
CA VAL A 208 -1.82 7.72 -12.47
C VAL A 208 -2.35 7.78 -11.04
N LEU A 209 -2.67 8.96 -10.51
CA LEU A 209 -3.21 9.10 -9.15
C LEU A 209 -4.53 8.34 -8.98
N ALA A 210 -5.44 8.43 -9.95
CA ALA A 210 -6.71 7.70 -9.92
C ALA A 210 -6.51 6.17 -9.87
N VAL A 211 -5.62 5.64 -10.72
CA VAL A 211 -5.29 4.21 -10.75
C VAL A 211 -4.68 3.76 -9.42
N TYR A 212 -3.72 4.50 -8.86
CA TYR A 212 -3.10 4.12 -7.60
C TYR A 212 -4.05 4.23 -6.41
N GLN A 213 -4.93 5.24 -6.36
CA GLN A 213 -5.91 5.37 -5.27
C GLN A 213 -6.87 4.18 -5.24
N ARG A 214 -7.28 3.70 -6.42
CA ARG A 214 -8.15 2.53 -6.57
C ARG A 214 -7.44 1.23 -6.20
N ASN A 215 -6.17 1.08 -6.61
CA ASN A 215 -5.47 -0.21 -6.52
C ASN A 215 -4.73 -0.44 -5.18
N MET A 216 -4.40 0.63 -4.45
CA MET A 216 -3.72 0.51 -3.15
C MET A 216 -4.55 -0.21 -2.07
N PRO A 217 -5.86 0.06 -1.86
CA PRO A 217 -6.63 -0.70 -0.88
C PRO A 217 -6.72 -2.19 -1.22
N GLU A 218 -6.91 -2.55 -2.50
CA GLU A 218 -6.89 -3.96 -2.94
C GLU A 218 -5.54 -4.63 -2.61
N THR A 219 -4.43 -3.94 -2.88
CA THR A 219 -3.08 -4.45 -2.56
C THR A 219 -2.89 -4.61 -1.06
N LEU A 220 -3.37 -3.65 -0.26
CA LEU A 220 -3.28 -3.69 1.19
C LEU A 220 -4.09 -4.85 1.78
N LEU A 221 -5.29 -5.10 1.27
CA LEU A 221 -6.11 -6.26 1.66
C LEU A 221 -5.37 -7.58 1.38
N GLN A 222 -4.72 -7.71 0.21
CA GLN A 222 -3.91 -8.88 -0.13
C GLN A 222 -2.71 -9.05 0.82
N ILE A 223 -1.98 -7.98 1.13
CA ILE A 223 -0.85 -8.01 2.07
C ILE A 223 -1.31 -8.46 3.46
N LEU A 224 -2.38 -7.83 3.97
CA LEU A 224 -2.92 -8.12 5.29
C LEU A 224 -3.51 -9.52 5.38
N ARG A 225 -4.01 -10.04 4.26
CA ARG A 225 -4.40 -11.44 4.12
C ARG A 225 -3.21 -12.36 4.33
N LEU A 226 -2.15 -12.20 3.54
CA LEU A 226 -0.95 -13.02 3.64
C LEU A 226 -0.31 -12.93 5.03
N LEU A 227 -0.26 -11.74 5.61
CA LEU A 227 0.25 -11.52 6.95
C LEU A 227 -0.62 -12.23 8.01
N GLY A 228 -1.94 -12.06 7.92
CA GLY A 228 -2.89 -12.72 8.82
C GLY A 228 -2.84 -14.24 8.76
N ASP A 229 -2.66 -14.82 7.57
CA ASP A 229 -2.52 -16.26 7.37
C ASP A 229 -1.17 -16.79 7.92
N LEU A 230 -0.12 -15.95 7.92
CA LEU A 230 1.22 -16.29 8.39
C LEU A 230 1.38 -16.24 9.92
N CYS A 231 0.81 -15.21 10.57
CA CYS A 231 1.02 -14.93 11.99
C CYS A 231 -0.24 -14.63 12.81
N GLY A 232 -1.42 -14.75 12.22
CA GLY A 232 -2.70 -14.41 12.85
C GLY A 232 -3.14 -12.97 12.59
N ARG A 233 -4.46 -12.76 12.53
CA ARG A 233 -5.07 -11.45 12.21
C ARG A 233 -4.81 -10.37 13.25
N GLU A 234 -4.67 -10.75 14.52
CA GLU A 234 -4.35 -9.80 15.59
C GLU A 234 -3.00 -9.11 15.37
N VAL A 235 -2.01 -9.84 14.85
CA VAL A 235 -0.71 -9.27 14.47
C VAL A 235 -0.86 -8.29 13.31
N ALA A 236 -1.68 -8.63 12.31
CA ALA A 236 -1.97 -7.73 11.18
C ALA A 236 -2.73 -6.46 11.62
N ARG A 237 -3.52 -6.53 12.70
CA ARG A 237 -4.24 -5.39 13.31
C ARG A 237 -3.35 -4.51 14.19
N GLY A 238 -2.48 -5.14 14.98
CA GLY A 238 -1.67 -4.50 16.01
C GLY A 238 -0.53 -3.61 15.50
N PRO A 239 0.37 -3.17 16.40
CA PRO A 239 1.63 -2.54 16.03
C PRO A 239 2.48 -3.49 15.18
N LEU A 240 3.04 -2.98 14.10
CA LEU A 240 3.93 -3.76 13.22
C LEU A 240 5.34 -3.78 13.81
N GLY A 241 6.00 -4.94 13.82
CA GLY A 241 7.34 -5.11 14.40
C GLY A 241 8.40 -4.25 13.70
N VAL A 242 8.22 -4.00 12.40
CA VAL A 242 9.07 -3.09 11.62
C VAL A 242 9.00 -1.63 12.07
N ALA A 243 7.94 -1.23 12.78
CA ALA A 243 7.72 0.15 13.24
C ALA A 243 8.10 0.37 14.72
N THR A 244 8.42 -0.69 15.47
CA THR A 244 8.80 -0.62 16.88
C THR A 244 10.30 -0.84 17.02
N GLY A 245 11.04 0.24 17.27
CA GLY A 245 12.49 0.27 17.48
C GLY A 245 12.87 1.38 18.42
#